data_AF-D8PQ89-F1
#
_entry.id   AF-D8PQ89-F1
#
_cell.length_a   1.000
_cell.length_b   1.000
_cell.length_c   1.000
_cell.angle_alpha   90.00
_cell.angle_beta   90.00
_cell.angle_gamma   90.00
#
_symmetry.space_group_name_H-M   'P 1'
#
loop_
_entity.id
_entity.type
_entity.pdbx_description
1 polymer ?
#
loop_
_entity_poly.entity_id
_entity_poly.type
_entity_poly.pdbx_seq_one_letter_code
_entity_poly.pdbx_strand_id
1 'polypeptide(L)' 'MKLAPSSVPAHRATAVLTRTPDLTRGMKVRSSVKPMCDGCNVVRRKGRVYVICKKNPRHKQVRHSPSPSVFVFS' A
#
# COMPACT_ATOMS: atom_id res chain seq x y z
N MET A 1 -23.76 -50.76 -3.31
CA MET A 1 -24.13 -49.39 -3.71
C MET A 1 -22.96 -48.46 -3.39
N LYS A 2 -22.53 -47.69 -4.40
CA LYS A 2 -21.74 -46.44 -4.37
C LYS A 2 -20.35 -46.53 -3.69
N LEU A 3 -19.29 -46.73 -4.48
CA LEU A 3 -18.48 -45.69 -5.14
C LEU A 3 -17.85 -44.71 -4.13
N ALA A 4 -16.52 -44.71 -4.08
CA ALA A 4 -15.68 -43.74 -3.37
C ALA A 4 -15.69 -42.36 -4.07
N PRO A 5 -14.82 -41.43 -3.67
CA PRO A 5 -15.05 -40.33 -2.75
C PRO A 5 -15.25 -39.00 -3.51
N SER A 6 -16.27 -38.22 -3.14
CA SER A 6 -16.54 -36.94 -3.80
C SER A 6 -15.56 -35.86 -3.34
N SER A 7 -14.70 -35.49 -4.29
CA SER A 7 -14.37 -34.11 -4.65
C SER A 7 -13.67 -33.26 -3.58
N VAL A 8 -12.35 -33.36 -3.58
CA VAL A 8 -11.44 -32.28 -3.17
C VAL A 8 -11.75 -31.03 -4.00
N PRO A 9 -12.10 -29.86 -3.43
CA PRO A 9 -11.94 -28.61 -4.15
C PRO A 9 -10.48 -28.17 -3.97
N ALA A 10 -9.66 -28.44 -4.97
CA ALA A 10 -8.34 -27.83 -5.09
C ALA A 10 -8.50 -26.30 -5.27
N HIS A 11 -8.53 -25.55 -4.16
CA HIS A 11 -8.10 -24.15 -4.21
C HIS A 11 -6.59 -24.20 -4.40
N ARG A 12 -6.25 -24.22 -5.69
CA ARG A 12 -4.92 -24.15 -6.27
C ARG A 12 -4.17 -22.99 -5.62
N ALA A 13 -3.46 -23.28 -4.53
CA ALA A 13 -2.52 -22.36 -3.92
C ALA A 13 -1.31 -22.27 -4.86
N THR A 14 -1.44 -21.50 -5.94
CA THR A 14 -0.27 -20.93 -6.59
C THR A 14 0.37 -20.02 -5.56
N ALA A 15 1.34 -20.56 -4.82
CA ALA A 15 2.32 -19.80 -4.09
C ALA A 15 3.14 -19.00 -5.11
N VAL A 16 2.55 -17.89 -5.58
CA VAL A 16 3.28 -16.91 -6.37
C VAL A 16 4.30 -16.30 -5.42
N LEU A 17 5.54 -16.75 -5.57
CA LEU A 17 6.75 -16.12 -5.04
C LEU A 17 6.86 -14.69 -5.59
N THR A 18 6.01 -13.78 -5.13
CA THR A 18 6.24 -12.34 -5.27
C THR A 18 7.00 -11.86 -4.04
N ARG A 19 8.25 -12.32 -3.93
CA ARG A 19 9.27 -11.50 -3.27
C ARG A 19 9.44 -10.25 -4.13
N THR A 20 8.59 -9.25 -3.91
CA THR A 20 8.84 -7.92 -4.47
C THR A 20 9.81 -7.21 -3.54
N PRO A 21 11.03 -6.88 -4.01
CA PRO A 21 11.95 -6.09 -3.22
C PRO A 21 11.41 -4.65 -3.14
N ASP A 22 10.73 -4.30 -2.04
CA ASP A 22 10.49 -2.91 -1.62
C ASP A 22 11.81 -2.26 -1.14
N LEU A 23 12.89 -2.44 -1.92
CA LEU A 23 14.21 -1.85 -1.68
C LEU A 23 14.54 -0.77 -2.71
N THR A 24 13.54 -0.25 -3.43
CA THR A 24 13.72 1.02 -4.12
C THR A 24 13.78 2.11 -3.07
N ARG A 25 14.92 2.81 -3.03
CA ARG A 25 15.22 3.96 -2.16
C ARG A 25 14.36 5.18 -2.58
N GLY A 26 13.04 5.05 -2.56
CA GLY A 26 12.04 5.99 -3.09
C GLY A 26 10.71 5.89 -2.33
N MET A 27 10.08 7.05 -2.13
CA MET A 27 8.95 7.33 -1.22
C MET A 27 7.83 6.29 -1.18
N LYS A 28 7.45 5.82 0.01
CA LYS A 28 6.40 4.81 0.19
C LYS A 28 5.00 5.41 0.08
N VAL A 29 4.09 4.81 -0.70
CA VAL A 29 2.69 5.26 -0.79
C VAL A 29 1.86 4.55 0.30
N ARG A 30 1.10 5.30 1.11
CA ARG A 30 0.15 4.75 2.10
C ARG A 30 -1.17 5.52 2.09
N SER A 31 -2.27 4.90 2.53
CA SER A 31 -3.59 5.53 2.65
C SER A 31 -3.66 6.56 3.79
N SER A 32 -2.96 6.28 4.90
CA SER A 32 -2.80 7.17 6.04
C SER A 32 -1.33 7.49 6.26
N VAL A 33 -1.06 8.74 6.57
CA VAL A 33 0.30 9.27 6.72
C VAL A 33 0.40 10.06 8.01
N LYS A 34 1.31 9.62 8.88
CA LYS A 34 1.63 10.26 10.17
C LYS A 34 3.14 10.44 10.30
N PRO A 35 3.62 11.54 10.90
CA PRO A 35 5.03 11.69 11.24
C PRO A 35 5.43 10.65 12.30
N MET A 36 6.60 10.04 12.14
CA MET A 36 7.13 9.02 13.06
C MET A 36 8.37 9.49 13.83
N CYS A 37 8.84 10.71 13.57
CA CYS A 37 10.11 11.23 14.04
C CYS A 37 10.11 12.76 14.13
N ASP A 38 10.98 13.34 14.95
CA ASP A 38 11.08 14.81 15.11
C ASP A 38 11.58 15.52 13.85
N GLY A 39 12.22 14.78 12.94
CA GLY A 39 12.70 15.28 11.65
C GLY A 39 11.71 15.10 10.49
N CYS A 40 10.50 14.62 10.77
CA CYS A 40 9.49 14.28 9.77
C CYS A 40 8.52 15.46 9.58
N ASN A 41 8.56 16.10 8.41
CA ASN A 41 7.70 17.23 8.08
C ASN A 41 6.58 16.84 7.11
N VAL A 42 5.36 17.27 7.43
CA VAL A 42 4.18 17.08 6.59
C VAL A 42 4.07 18.26 5.63
N VAL A 43 4.13 18.00 4.32
CA VAL A 43 4.05 19.03 3.28
C VAL A 43 2.95 18.67 2.29
N ARG A 44 2.09 19.62 1.94
CA ARG A 44 1.08 19.43 0.89
C ARG A 44 1.59 20.01 -0.43
N ARG A 45 1.63 19.19 -1.48
CA ARG A 45 2.07 19.60 -2.83
C ARG A 45 1.18 18.91 -3.87
N LYS A 46 0.81 19.59 -4.95
CA LYS A 46 0.01 19.01 -6.06
C LYS A 46 -1.26 18.26 -5.58
N GLY A 47 -1.96 18.81 -4.59
CA GLY A 47 -3.18 18.21 -4.02
C GLY A 47 -2.96 16.94 -3.16
N ARG A 48 -1.72 16.52 -2.90
CA ARG A 48 -1.40 15.33 -2.09
C ARG A 48 -0.59 15.71 -0.85
N VAL A 49 -0.72 14.89 0.19
CA VAL A 49 0.04 15.03 1.44
C VAL A 49 1.30 14.18 1.38
N TYR A 50 2.45 14.78 1.65
CA TYR A 50 3.75 14.13 1.67
C TYR A 50 4.36 14.24 3.07
N VAL A 51 5.07 13.21 3.50
CA VAL A 51 5.98 13.27 4.66
C VAL A 51 7.39 13.16 4.14
N ILE A 52 8.19 14.18 4.44
CA ILE A 52 9.60 14.28 4.09
C ILE A 52 10.39 14.21 5.38
N CYS A 53 11.41 13.35 5.41
CA CYS A 53 12.35 13.29 6.51
C CYS A 53 13.77 13.55 5.98
N LYS A 54 14.49 14.46 6.63
CA LYS A 54 15.89 14.77 6.30
C LYS A 54 16.86 13.74 6.89
N LYS A 55 16.56 13.25 8.10
CA LYS A 55 17.41 12.32 8.85
C LYS A 55 17.35 10.89 8.30
N ASN A 56 16.16 10.39 7.99
CA ASN A 56 15.95 9.00 7.57
C ASN A 56 15.09 8.89 6.29
N PRO A 57 15.59 8.31 5.19
CA PRO A 57 14.81 8.17 3.95
C PRO A 57 13.67 7.15 4.06
N ARG A 58 13.70 6.23 5.05
CA ARG A 58 12.65 5.22 5.28
C ARG A 58 11.31 5.82 5.70
N HIS A 59 11.32 7.04 6.25
CA HIS A 59 10.10 7.74 6.66
C HIS A 59 9.47 8.57 5.54
N LYS A 60 10.09 8.61 4.34
CA LYS A 60 9.51 9.33 3.20
C LYS A 60 8.25 8.60 2.74
N GLN A 61 7.11 9.28 2.86
CA GLN A 61 5.81 8.69 2.57
C GLN A 61 4.87 9.65 1.85
N VAL A 62 4.01 9.15 0.99
CA VAL A 62 2.95 9.93 0.33
C VAL A 62 1.59 9.37 0.65
N ARG A 63 0.63 10.25 0.91
CA ARG A 63 -0.76 9.90 1.11
C ARG A 63 -1.38 9.64 -0.24
N HIS A 64 -1.83 8.40 -0.45
CA HIS A 64 -2.72 8.10 -1.55
C HIS A 64 -4.07 8.78 -1.27
N SER A 65 -4.39 9.81 -2.05
CA SER A 65 -5.77 10.26 -2.16
C SER A 65 -6.50 9.22 -3.01
N PRO A 66 -7.51 8.50 -2.49
CA PRO A 66 -8.45 7.84 -3.39
C PRO A 66 -8.99 8.92 -4.32
N SER A 67 -9.09 8.61 -5.61
CA SER A 67 -9.55 9.56 -6.62
C SER A 67 -10.84 10.26 -6.17
N PRO A 68 -11.00 11.58 -6.37
CA PRO A 68 -12.28 12.26 -6.14
C PRO A 68 -13.32 11.90 -7.21
N SER A 69 -13.22 10.73 -7.85
CA SER A 69 -14.12 10.27 -8.92
C SER A 69 -15.44 9.69 -8.41
N VAL A 70 -15.74 9.87 -7.11
CA VAL A 70 -17.07 9.70 -6.53
C VAL A 70 -17.50 10.98 -5.82
N PHE A 71 -17.30 12.13 -6.45
CA PHE A 71 -18.33 13.16 -6.34
C PHE A 71 -19.55 12.64 -7.11
N VAL A 72 -20.33 11.78 -6.43
CA VAL A 72 -21.71 11.51 -6.78
C VAL A 72 -22.46 12.80 -6.42
N PHE A 73 -22.47 13.76 -7.33
CA PHE A 73 -23.54 14.74 -7.35
C PHE A 73 -24.75 14.00 -7.93
N SER A 74 -25.80 13.91 -7.11
CA SER A 74 -27.11 13.34 -7.42
C SER A 74 -27.71 13.87 -8.72
#